data_AF-A0A946DKV1-F1
#
_entry.id   AF-A0A946DKV1-F1
#
_cell.length_a   1.000
_cell.length_b   1.000
_cell.length_c   1.000
_cell.angle_alpha   90.00
_cell.angle_beta   90.00
_cell.angle_gamma   90.00
#
_symmetry.space_group_name_H-M   'P 1'
#
loop_
_entity.id
_entity.type
_entity.pdbx_description
1 polymer ?
#
loop_
_entity_poly.entity_id
_entity_poly.type
_entity_poly.pdbx_seq_one_letter_code
_entity_poly.pdbx_strand_id
1 'polypeptide(L)' 'MKAADIREKNTEELKELLIELRKKQFSLRMQGGFGQEARSSDIREARKDIARVKTIMTQRLVGESG' A
#
# COMPACT_ATOMS: atom_id res chain seq x y z
N MET A 1 7.73 -0.80 4.24
CA MET A 1 7.95 0.42 3.42
C MET A 1 8.22 1.64 4.32
N LYS A 2 9.20 2.49 4.00
CA LYS A 2 9.39 3.78 4.70
C LYS A 2 8.61 4.89 3.98
N ALA A 3 8.12 5.87 4.74
CA ALA A 3 7.35 6.98 4.19
C ALA A 3 8.19 7.93 3.30
N ALA A 4 9.50 8.00 3.54
CA ALA A 4 10.44 8.78 2.73
C ALA A 4 10.50 8.24 1.29
N ASP A 5 10.73 6.93 1.13
CA ASP A 5 10.79 6.27 -0.18
C ASP A 5 9.50 6.45 -0.98
N ILE A 6 8.34 6.50 -0.32
CA ILE A 6 7.04 6.73 -0.97
C ILE A 6 6.89 8.20 -1.38
N ARG A 7 7.47 9.15 -0.64
CA ARG A 7 7.44 10.59 -0.98
C ARG A 7 8.35 10.95 -2.15
N GLU A 8 9.34 10.13 -2.46
CA GLU A 8 10.23 10.36 -3.62
C GLU A 8 9.61 9.86 -4.94
N LYS A 9 8.64 8.94 -4.88
CA LYS A 9 7.96 8.39 -6.07
C LYS A 9 7.02 9.39 -6.70
N ASN A 10 6.93 9.45 -8.02
CA ASN A 10 5.95 10.29 -8.73
C ASN A 10 4.49 9.77 -8.55
N THR A 11 3.51 10.60 -8.91
CA THR A 11 2.08 10.32 -8.66
C THR A 11 1.58 9.08 -9.42
N GLU A 12 2.19 8.77 -10.56
CA GLU A 12 1.89 7.58 -11.37
C GLU A 12 2.48 6.32 -10.74
N GLU A 13 3.75 6.33 -10.32
CA GLU A 13 4.34 5.21 -9.57
C GLU A 13 3.59 4.94 -8.27
N LEU A 14 3.06 5.97 -7.60
CA LEU A 14 2.23 5.77 -6.41
C LEU A 14 0.93 5.02 -6.71
N LYS A 15 0.31 5.27 -7.87
CA LYS A 15 -0.88 4.54 -8.32
C LYS A 15 -0.54 3.11 -8.68
N GLU A 16 0.57 2.87 -9.39
CA GLU A 16 1.04 1.52 -9.71
C GLU A 16 1.37 0.73 -8.44
N LEU A 17 2.09 1.35 -7.50
CA LEU A 17 2.43 0.75 -6.22
C LEU A 17 1.18 0.40 -5.41
N LEU A 18 0.14 1.24 -5.45
CA LEU A 18 -1.14 0.95 -4.82
C LEU A 18 -1.83 -0.28 -5.42
N ILE A 19 -1.75 -0.46 -6.73
CA ILE A 19 -2.30 -1.64 -7.43
C ILE A 19 -1.53 -2.89 -7.03
N GLU A 20 -0.20 -2.84 -7.04
CA GLU A 20 0.66 -3.96 -6.64
C GLU A 20 0.43 -4.36 -5.17
N LEU A 21 0.35 -3.39 -4.26
CA LEU A 21 0.05 -3.64 -2.84
C LEU A 21 -1.33 -4.28 -2.64
N ARG A 22 -2.34 -3.90 -3.46
CA ARG A 22 -3.67 -4.51 -3.44
C ARG A 22 -3.67 -5.95 -3.96
N LYS A 23 -2.93 -6.23 -5.05
CA LYS A 23 -2.75 -7.60 -5.55
C LYS A 23 -2.08 -8.48 -4.49
N LYS A 24 -1.02 -7.96 -3.85
CA LYS A 24 -0.33 -8.64 -2.74
C LYS A 24 -1.29 -8.91 -1.57
N GLN A 25 -2.09 -7.93 -1.17
CA GLN A 25 -3.10 -8.10 -0.12
C GLN A 25 -4.13 -9.20 -0.48
N PHE A 26 -4.58 -9.25 -1.73
CA PHE A 26 -5.51 -10.26 -2.21
C PHE A 26 -4.88 -11.66 -2.17
N SER A 27 -3.66 -11.79 -2.67
CA SER A 27 -2.89 -13.05 -2.62
C SER A 27 -2.70 -13.54 -1.17
N LEU A 28 -2.32 -12.65 -0.25
CA LEU A 28 -2.15 -12.98 1.17
C LEU A 28 -3.48 -13.41 1.84
N ARG A 29 -4.61 -12.79 1.48
CA ARG A 29 -5.93 -13.25 1.96
C ARG A 29 -6.28 -14.64 1.43
N MET A 30 -6.02 -14.89 0.15
CA MET A 30 -6.28 -16.20 -0.46
C MET A 30 -5.42 -17.28 0.21
N GLN A 31 -4.15 -17.00 0.51
CA GLN A 31 -3.29 -17.93 1.26
C GLN A 31 -3.86 -18.30 2.64
N GLY A 32 -4.48 -17.35 3.34
CA GLY A 32 -5.09 -17.61 4.65
C GLY A 32 -6.38 -18.42 4.60
N GLY A 33 -7.06 -18.46 3.45
CA GLY A 33 -8.27 -19.26 3.26
C GLY A 33 -8.00 -20.75 3.00
N PHE A 34 -6.81 -21.10 2.52
CA PHE A 34 -6.42 -22.47 2.15
C PHE A 34 -5.85 -23.31 3.33
N GLY A 35 -5.98 -22.83 4.57
CA GLY A 35 -5.53 -23.57 5.76
C GLY A 35 -4.03 -23.48 6.05
N GLN A 36 -3.26 -22.68 5.29
CA GLN A 36 -1.93 -22.25 5.71
C GLN A 36 -2.05 -21.01 6.60
N GLU A 37 -1.26 -20.95 7.67
CA GLU A 37 -1.12 -19.77 8.52
C GLU A 37 -0.59 -18.59 7.69
N ALA A 38 -1.49 -17.87 7.02
CA ALA A 38 -1.14 -16.61 6.43
C ALA A 38 -0.64 -15.72 7.56
N ARG A 39 0.63 -15.33 7.47
CA ARG A 39 1.29 -14.44 8.41
C ARG A 39 0.44 -13.18 8.55
N SER A 40 -0.35 -13.13 9.62
CA SER A 40 -1.30 -12.05 9.90
C SER A 40 -0.59 -10.69 10.02
N SER A 41 0.70 -10.73 10.39
CA SER A 41 1.66 -9.64 10.31
C SER A 41 1.74 -9.02 8.93
N ASP A 42 1.83 -9.84 7.88
CA ASP A 42 2.10 -9.41 6.51
C ASP A 42 0.86 -8.78 5.90
N ILE A 43 -0.33 -9.30 6.24
CA ILE A 43 -1.61 -8.68 5.92
C ILE A 43 -1.76 -7.32 6.63
N ARG A 44 -1.31 -7.23 7.88
CA ARG A 44 -1.33 -5.96 8.63
C ARG A 44 -0.34 -4.96 8.05
N GLU A 45 0.84 -5.40 7.61
CA GLU A 45 1.84 -4.54 6.99
C GLU A 45 1.37 -4.02 5.63
N ALA A 46 0.84 -4.90 4.76
CA ALA A 46 0.27 -4.50 3.47
C ALA A 46 -0.85 -3.45 3.62
N ARG A 47 -1.72 -3.60 4.63
CA ARG A 47 -2.75 -2.59 4.94
C ARG A 47 -2.16 -1.24 5.33
N LYS A 48 -1.11 -1.23 6.15
CA LYS A 48 -0.42 0.01 6.56
C LYS A 48 0.28 0.69 5.39
N ASP A 49 0.89 -0.09 4.51
CA ASP A 49 1.58 0.45 3.34
C ASP A 49 0.58 1.08 2.36
N ILE A 50 -0.57 0.44 2.12
CA ILE A 50 -1.68 1.03 1.34
C ILE A 50 -2.15 2.34 1.96
N ALA A 51 -2.31 2.40 3.28
CA ALA A 51 -2.73 3.61 3.97
C ALA A 51 -1.71 4.75 3.79
N ARG A 52 -0.41 4.46 3.95
CA ARG A 52 0.67 5.44 3.75
C ARG A 52 0.69 6.01 2.33
N VAL A 53 0.57 5.16 1.32
CA VAL A 53 0.52 5.57 -0.09
C VAL A 53 -0.67 6.50 -0.32
N LYS A 54 -1.87 6.13 0.14
CA LYS A 54 -3.06 6.97 0.03
C LYS A 54 -2.89 8.31 0.74
N THR A 55 -2.35 8.33 1.96
CA THR A 55 -2.11 9.57 2.69
C THR A 55 -1.16 10.50 1.95
N ILE A 56 -0.06 9.98 1.39
CA ILE A 56 0.89 10.80 0.62
C ILE A 56 0.25 11.32 -0.67
N MET A 57 -0.53 10.50 -1.38
CA MET A 57 -1.29 10.96 -2.55
C MET A 57 -2.26 12.09 -2.19
N THR A 58 -2.98 11.98 -1.07
CA THR A 58 -3.86 13.05 -0.58
C THR A 58 -3.07 14.29 -0.16
N GLN A 59 -1.94 14.14 0.52
CA GLN A 59 -1.08 15.27 0.90
C GLN A 59 -0.59 16.06 -0.32
N ARG A 60 -0.26 15.37 -1.42
CA ARG A 60 0.11 16.02 -2.68
C ARG A 60 -1.06 16.74 -3.34
N LEU A 61 -2.22 16.09 -3.44
CA LEU A 61 -3.42 16.70 -4.02
C LEU A 61 -3.83 17.98 -3.26
N VAL A 62 -3.77 17.95 -1.92
CA VAL A 62 -4.10 19.10 -1.08
C VAL A 62 -3.03 20.19 -1.18
N GLY A 63 -1.75 19.82 -1.29
CA GLY A 63 -0.64 20.77 -1.45
C GLY A 63 -0.54 21.43 -2.84
N GLU A 64 -1.07 20.81 -3.89
CA GLU A 64 -1.19 21.41 -5.23
C GLU A 64 -2.41 22.35 -5.37
N SER A 65 -3.34 22.31 -4.41
CA SER A 65 -4.61 23.05 -4.45
C SER A 65 -4.61 24.35 -3.63
N GLY A 66 -3.45 24.82 -3.18
CA GLY A 66 -3.29 26.07 -2.41
C GLY A 66 -2.17 26.93 -2.98
#